data_AF-A0ABD0Q4D8-F1
#
_entry.id   AF-A0ABD0Q4D8-F1
#
_cell.length_a   1.000
_cell.length_b   1.000
_cell.length_c   1.000
_cell.angle_alpha   90.00
_cell.angle_beta   90.00
_cell.angle_gamma   90.00
#
_symmetry.space_group_name_H-M   'P 1'
#
loop_
_entity.id
_entity.type
_entity.pdbx_description
1 polymer ?
#
loop_
_entity_poly.entity_id
_entity_poly.type
_entity_poly.pdbx_seq_one_letter_code
_entity_poly.pdbx_strand_id
1 'polypeptide(L)'
;MADGFSNMVHSVTASLKNEERKTLRYLCTDLFRNICVDEDLRAALLAFAKQTQTGDTLLMELLFRIKRFDILKNVFAINRQQAEGKLKMR
;
A
#
# COMPACT_ATOMS: atom_id res chain seq x y z
N MET A 1 11.44 -14.76 -10.37
CA MET A 1 11.88 -14.40 -9.00
C MET A 1 10.77 -13.57 -8.41
N ALA A 2 10.24 -13.89 -7.23
CA ALA A 2 9.21 -13.04 -6.63
C ALA A 2 9.87 -11.72 -6.23
N ASP A 3 9.57 -10.66 -6.99
CA ASP A 3 10.08 -9.30 -6.79
C ASP A 3 9.92 -8.92 -5.32
N GLY A 4 10.95 -8.34 -4.67
CA GLY A 4 10.90 -7.99 -3.24
C GLY A 4 9.67 -7.15 -2.86
N PHE A 5 9.15 -6.39 -3.82
CA PHE A 5 7.89 -5.66 -3.74
C PHE A 5 6.66 -6.57 -3.54
N SER A 6 6.57 -7.72 -4.20
CA SER A 6 5.46 -8.67 -4.03
C SER A 6 5.39 -9.26 -2.63
N ASN A 7 6.55 -9.51 -2.02
CA ASN A 7 6.63 -9.95 -0.62
C ASN A 7 6.22 -8.82 0.32
N MET A 8 6.63 -7.58 0.03
CA MET A 8 6.22 -6.41 0.79
C MET A 8 4.70 -6.19 0.76
N VAL A 9 4.09 -6.21 -0.43
CA VAL A 9 2.62 -6.11 -0.58
C VAL A 9 1.94 -7.25 0.17
N HIS A 10 2.50 -8.47 0.14
CA HIS A 10 1.96 -9.58 0.91
C HIS A 10 2.00 -9.32 2.41
N SER A 11 3.14 -8.88 2.97
CA SER A 11 3.27 -8.55 4.40
C SER A 11 2.32 -7.44 4.82
N VAL A 12 2.17 -6.40 4.00
CA VAL A 12 1.21 -5.30 4.25
C VAL A 12 -0.21 -5.84 4.26
N THR A 13 -0.64 -6.53 3.20
CA THR A 13 -2.01 -7.06 3.09
C THR A 13 -2.33 -8.07 4.18
N ALA A 14 -1.38 -8.93 4.56
CA ALA A 14 -1.53 -9.88 5.66
C ALA A 14 -1.69 -9.20 7.03
N SER A 15 -1.01 -8.06 7.26
CA SER A 15 -1.06 -7.31 8.52
C SER A 15 -2.31 -6.44 8.69
N LEU A 16 -3.08 -6.27 7.62
CA LEU A 16 -4.35 -5.54 7.62
C LEU A 16 -5.52 -6.46 7.96
N LYS A 17 -6.40 -5.98 8.82
CA LYS A 17 -7.71 -6.56 9.12
C LYS A 17 -8.64 -6.37 7.92
N ASN A 18 -9.69 -7.19 7.85
CA ASN A 18 -10.65 -7.14 6.75
C ASN A 18 -11.27 -5.74 6.55
N GLU A 19 -11.62 -5.05 7.64
CA GLU A 19 -12.18 -3.69 7.54
C GLU A 19 -11.16 -2.68 6.98
N GLU A 20 -9.89 -2.77 7.38
CA GLU A 20 -8.84 -1.89 6.87
C GLU A 20 -8.53 -2.18 5.40
N ARG A 21 -8.61 -3.45 4.97
CA ARG A 21 -8.50 -3.83 3.55
C ARG A 21 -9.65 -3.24 2.74
N LYS A 22 -10.88 -3.26 3.26
CA LYS A 22 -12.04 -2.62 2.62
C LYS A 22 -11.86 -1.10 2.55
N THR A 23 -11.43 -0.46 3.65
CA THR A 23 -11.13 0.98 3.66
C THR A 23 -10.05 1.32 2.63
N LEU A 24 -8.99 0.52 2.55
CA LEU A 24 -7.93 0.71 1.56
C LEU A 24 -8.43 0.59 0.14
N ARG A 25 -9.21 -0.45 -0.15
CA ARG A 25 -9.86 -0.63 -1.45
C ARG A 25 -10.73 0.59 -1.79
N TYR A 26 -11.54 1.05 -0.85
CA TYR A 26 -12.39 2.22 -1.03
C TYR A 26 -11.56 3.47 -1.37
N LEU A 27 -10.50 3.75 -0.61
CA LEU A 27 -9.59 4.88 -0.86
C LEU A 27 -8.88 4.78 -2.22
N CYS A 28 -8.65 3.57 -2.71
CA CYS A 28 -8.01 3.31 -3.98
C CYS A 28 -9.00 3.12 -5.14
N THR A 29 -10.32 3.31 -4.94
CA THR A 29 -11.32 3.02 -5.98
C THR A 29 -11.04 3.79 -7.27
N ASP A 30 -10.71 5.08 -7.17
CA ASP A 30 -10.36 5.90 -8.34
C ASP A 30 -9.01 5.51 -8.95
N LEU A 31 -8.05 5.10 -8.11
CA LEU A 31 -6.72 4.66 -8.54
C LEU A 31 -6.76 3.30 -9.25
N PHE A 32 -7.65 2.41 -8.83
CA PHE A 32 -7.85 1.08 -9.39
C PHE A 32 -8.94 1.03 -10.46
N ARG A 33 -9.55 2.18 -10.82
CA ARG A 33 -10.64 2.25 -11.79
C ARG A 33 -10.28 1.68 -13.16
N ASN A 34 -9.00 1.72 -13.53
CA ASN A 34 -8.46 1.14 -14.76
C ASN A 34 -7.86 -0.27 -14.58
N ILE A 35 -7.93 -0.84 -13.37
CA ILE A 35 -7.36 -2.14 -13.06
C ILE A 35 -8.50 -3.11 -12.77
N CYS A 36 -8.79 -3.98 -13.74
CA CYS A 36 -9.73 -5.09 -13.58
C CYS A 36 -9.17 -6.14 -12.62
N VAL A 37 -9.22 -5.87 -11.31
CA VAL A 37 -8.95 -6.87 -10.28
C VAL A 37 -10.20 -7.05 -9.45
N ASP A 38 -11.00 -8.05 -9.85
CA ASP A 38 -12.06 -8.60 -9.04
C ASP A 38 -11.47 -9.05 -7.70
N GLU A 39 -11.85 -8.34 -6.64
CA GLU A 39 -11.77 -8.77 -5.24
C GLU A 39 -10.41 -8.99 -4.55
N ASP A 40 -9.26 -9.05 -5.24
CA ASP A 40 -7.95 -9.17 -4.58
C ASP A 40 -7.18 -7.84 -4.47
N LEU A 41 -7.10 -7.30 -3.24
CA LEU A 41 -6.37 -6.07 -2.92
C LEU A 41 -4.86 -6.23 -3.20
N ARG A 42 -4.31 -7.42 -2.97
CA ARG A 42 -2.89 -7.70 -3.24
C ARG A 42 -2.61 -7.58 -4.73
N ALA A 43 -3.42 -8.24 -5.55
CA ALA A 43 -3.27 -8.19 -7.00
C ALA A 43 -3.48 -6.77 -7.56
N ALA A 44 -4.43 -6.00 -7.01
CA ALA A 44 -4.64 -4.60 -7.37
C ALA A 44 -3.42 -3.72 -7.07
N LEU A 45 -2.85 -3.83 -5.85
CA LEU A 45 -1.64 -3.11 -5.46
C LEU A 45 -0.43 -3.48 -6.32
N LEU A 46 -0.28 -4.77 -6.66
CA LEU A 46 0.80 -5.22 -7.54
C LEU A 46 0.65 -4.71 -8.97
N ALA A 47 -0.55 -4.76 -9.53
CA ALA A 47 -0.84 -4.27 -10.87
C ALA A 47 -0.64 -2.75 -10.95
N PHE A 48 -1.05 -2.01 -9.92
CA PHE A 48 -0.86 -0.56 -9.86
C PHE A 48 0.61 -0.18 -9.71
N ALA A 49 1.36 -0.87 -8.85
CA ALA A 49 2.79 -0.61 -8.67
C ALA A 49 3.61 -0.86 -9.94
N LYS A 50 3.24 -1.89 -10.72
CA LYS A 50 3.84 -2.14 -12.04
C LYS A 50 3.63 -0.99 -13.03
N GLN A 51 2.48 -0.31 -12.95
CA GLN A 51 2.18 0.84 -13.83
C GLN A 51 2.92 2.10 -13.43
N THR A 52 3.14 2.32 -12.13
CA THR A 52 3.60 3.62 -11.61
C THR A 52 5.07 3.66 -11.22
N GLN A 53 5.78 2.52 -11.19
CA GLN A 53 7.16 2.37 -10.67
C GLN A 53 7.38 3.00 -9.27
N THR A 54 6.31 3.33 -8.55
CA THR A 54 6.32 4.03 -7.25
C THR A 54 5.52 3.25 -6.20
N GLY A 55 5.56 1.92 -6.30
CA GLY A 55 4.82 1.02 -5.44
C GLY A 55 5.08 1.24 -3.95
N ASP A 56 6.34 1.46 -3.56
CA ASP A 56 6.73 1.66 -2.16
C ASP A 56 6.11 2.94 -1.58
N THR A 57 6.17 4.04 -2.32
CA THR A 57 5.61 5.34 -1.90
C THR A 57 4.10 5.28 -1.80
N LEU A 58 3.43 4.59 -2.74
CA LEU A 58 1.99 4.38 -2.68
C LEU A 58 1.61 3.61 -1.42
N LEU A 59 2.26 2.48 -1.15
CA LEU A 59 1.99 1.68 0.05
C LEU A 59 2.21 2.51 1.33
N MET A 60 3.24 3.35 1.38
CA MET A 60 3.46 4.26 2.50
C MET A 60 2.31 5.25 2.66
N GLU A 61 1.86 5.90 1.58
CA GLU A 61 0.75 6.85 1.62
C GLU A 61 -0.54 6.20 2.10
N LEU A 62 -0.83 5.01 1.58
CA LEU A 62 -1.99 4.22 1.92
C LEU A 62 -2.01 3.85 3.41
N LEU A 63 -0.91 3.33 3.93
CA LEU A 63 -0.76 3.02 5.36
C LEU A 63 -0.85 4.27 6.23
N PHE A 64 -0.31 5.40 5.77
CA PHE A 64 -0.39 6.68 6.46
C PHE A 64 -1.84 7.18 6.57
N ARG A 65 -2.63 7.09 5.48
CA ARG A 65 -4.05 7.51 5.47
C ARG A 65 -4.91 6.69 6.41
N ILE A 66 -4.70 5.38 6.49
CA ILE A 66 -5.43 4.51 7.44
C ILE A 66 -4.80 4.48 8.83
N LYS A 67 -3.77 5.30 9.09
CA LYS A 67 -3.08 5.44 10.37
C LYS A 67 -2.42 4.15 10.90
N ARG A 68 -2.03 3.23 10.01
CA ARG A 68 -1.29 1.99 10.35
C ARG A 68 0.21 2.21 10.43
N PHE A 69 0.62 3.01 11.40
CA PHE A 69 2.03 3.35 11.65
C PHE A 69 2.85 2.16 12.18
N ASP A 70 2.19 1.17 12.77
CA ASP A 70 2.79 -0.09 13.18
C ASP A 70 3.30 -0.88 11.95
N ILE A 71 2.52 -0.94 10.87
CA ILE A 71 2.93 -1.60 9.62
C ILE A 71 4.06 -0.80 8.96
N LEU A 72 3.98 0.53 8.94
CA LEU A 72 5.06 1.39 8.43
C LEU A 72 6.39 1.11 9.15
N LYS A 73 6.35 0.97 10.47
CA LYS A 73 7.54 0.65 11.25
C LYS A 73 8.05 -0.76 10.97
N ASN A 74 7.16 -1.74 10.89
CA ASN A 74 7.54 -3.15 10.76
C ASN A 74 7.98 -3.55 9.35
N VAL A 75 7.35 -2.97 8.31
CA VAL A 75 7.61 -3.32 6.90
C VAL A 75 8.59 -2.37 6.24
N PHE A 76 8.49 -1.07 6.52
CA PHE A 76 9.31 -0.03 5.87
C PHE A 76 10.42 0.50 6.77
N ALA A 77 10.52 0.05 8.02
CA ALA A 77 11.49 0.54 9.00
C ALA A 77 11.47 2.07 9.18
N ILE A 78 10.32 2.71 8.96
CA ILE A 78 10.16 4.17 9.12
C ILE A 78 9.11 4.50 10.18
N ASN A 79 9.31 5.63 10.84
CA ASN A 79 8.34 6.19 11.78
C ASN A 79 7.36 7.15 11.07
N ARG A 80 6.33 7.60 11.80
CA ARG A 80 5.31 8.52 11.29
C ARG A 80 5.90 9.81 10.72
N GLN A 81 6.88 10.42 11.40
CA GLN A 81 7.49 11.69 10.98
C GLN A 81 8.28 11.53 9.67
N GLN A 82 9.00 10.41 9.54
CA GLN A 82 9.73 10.07 8.32
C GLN A 82 8.77 9.77 7.16
N ALA A 83 7.68 9.02 7.41
CA ALA A 83 6.64 8.79 6.41
C ALA A 83 6.00 10.12 5.97
N GLU A 84 5.64 10.99 6.92
CA GLU A 84 5.09 12.30 6.63
C GLU A 84 6.05 13.19 5.83
N GLY A 85 7.34 13.20 6.19
CA GLY A 85 8.37 13.92 5.43
C GLY A 85 8.51 13.43 4.00
N LYS A 86 8.48 12.09 3.79
CA LYS A 86 8.53 11.48 2.45
C LYS A 86 7.27 11.78 1.62
N LEU A 87 6.10 11.89 2.26
CA LEU A 87 4.83 12.16 1.59
C LEU A 87 4.58 13.64 1.31
N LYS A 88 5.13 14.55 2.13
CA LYS A 88 5.01 16.01 1.94
C LYS A 88 5.93 16.58 0.86
N MET A 89 6.98 15.87 0.46
CA MET A 89 7.89 16.28 -0.61
C MET A 89 7.35 15.96 -2.03
N ARG A 90 6.04 15.74 -2.18
CA ARG A 90 5.41 15.32 -3.43
C ARG A 90 4.54 16.41 -4.03
#